data_AF-A0A6M3J1A1-F1
#
_entry.id   AF-A0A6M3J1A1-F1
#
_cell.length_a   1.000
_cell.length_b   1.000
_cell.length_c   1.000
_cell.angle_alpha   90.00
_cell.angle_beta   90.00
_cell.angle_gamma   90.00
#
_symmetry.space_group_name_H-M   'P 1'
#
loop_
_entity.id
_entity.type
_entity.pdbx_description
1 polymer ?
#
loop_
_entity_poly.entity_id
_entity_poly.type
_entity_poly.pdbx_seq_one_letter_code
_entity_poly.pdbx_strand_id
1 'polypeptide(L)'
;MAYKIKNRWTGKIIKEGESDLREADLREADLREANLMHADLREADLEFYQFPSIRLLSSIALEDLSDKLTLELMRRDAYAHPQSNLFDEWANDGPCPYRNEERFWMFNIKRELWKPGKPRMKDSDLILAICKEKGWKIKGYLT
;
A
#
# COMPACT_ATOMS: atom_id res chain seq x y z
N MET A 1 -8.18 -16.26 -4.97
CA MET A 1 -7.90 -15.72 -6.32
C MET A 1 -6.42 -15.97 -6.60
N ALA A 2 -6.07 -16.50 -7.77
CA ALA A 2 -4.66 -16.71 -8.14
C ALA A 2 -4.08 -15.43 -8.75
N TYR A 3 -2.87 -15.03 -8.33
CA TYR A 3 -2.15 -13.90 -8.92
C TYR A 3 -1.13 -14.37 -9.96
N LYS A 4 -0.70 -13.47 -10.84
CA LYS A 4 0.42 -13.69 -11.76
C LYS A 4 1.35 -12.50 -11.73
N ILE A 5 2.63 -12.76 -11.52
CA ILE A 5 3.71 -11.78 -11.53
C ILE A 5 4.62 -12.11 -12.70
N LYS A 6 4.94 -11.10 -13.50
CA LYS A 6 5.83 -11.22 -14.66
C LYS A 6 7.11 -10.45 -14.43
N ASN A 7 8.21 -10.86 -15.03
CA ASN A 7 9.40 -10.02 -15.12
C ASN A 7 9.13 -8.85 -16.09
N ARG A 8 9.53 -7.64 -15.70
CA ARG A 8 9.20 -6.40 -16.43
C ARG A 8 9.86 -6.30 -17.81
N TRP A 9 11.03 -6.88 -18.02
CA TRP A 9 11.78 -6.78 -19.27
C TRP A 9 11.42 -7.90 -20.24
N THR A 10 11.23 -9.10 -19.70
CA THR A 10 11.04 -10.30 -20.51
C THR A 10 9.57 -10.70 -20.66
N GLY A 11 8.67 -10.18 -19.82
CA GLY A 11 7.26 -10.55 -19.77
C GLY A 11 7.00 -11.99 -19.29
N LYS A 12 8.04 -12.74 -18.93
CA LYS A 12 7.92 -14.13 -18.43
C LYS A 12 7.28 -14.14 -17.04
N ILE A 13 6.42 -15.11 -16.78
CA ILE A 13 5.86 -15.33 -15.43
C ILE A 13 7.02 -15.77 -14.52
N ILE A 14 7.23 -15.04 -13.43
CA ILE A 14 8.22 -15.35 -12.39
C ILE A 14 7.58 -15.99 -11.16
N LYS A 15 6.29 -15.70 -10.92
CA LYS A 15 5.50 -16.33 -9.86
C LYS A 15 4.02 -16.31 -10.22
N GLU A 16 3.34 -17.41 -9.99
CA GLU A 16 1.88 -17.49 -9.99
C GLU A 16 1.44 -18.44 -8.88
N GLY A 17 0.30 -18.18 -8.25
CA GLY A 17 -0.16 -19.00 -7.13
C GLY A 17 -1.16 -18.30 -6.22
N GLU A 18 -1.46 -18.96 -5.11
CA GLU A 18 -2.23 -18.41 -3.99
C GLU A 18 -1.28 -17.64 -3.05
N SER A 19 -1.86 -16.80 -2.18
CA SER A 19 -1.32 -15.61 -1.49
C SER A 19 -0.01 -15.72 -0.67
N ASP A 20 0.85 -16.71 -0.89
CA ASP A 20 2.18 -16.81 -0.27
C ASP A 20 3.27 -16.30 -1.22
N LEU A 21 3.89 -15.17 -0.85
CA LEU A 21 5.05 -14.57 -1.52
C LEU A 21 6.24 -14.45 -0.57
N ARG A 22 6.26 -15.20 0.53
CA ARG A 22 7.42 -15.24 1.44
C ARG A 22 8.65 -15.71 0.65
N GLU A 23 9.77 -15.03 0.90
CA GLU A 23 11.06 -15.28 0.25
C GLU A 23 11.06 -15.14 -1.28
N ALA A 24 9.98 -14.62 -1.88
CA ALA A 24 9.91 -14.47 -3.32
C ALA A 24 10.92 -13.44 -3.80
N ASP A 25 11.72 -13.81 -4.80
CA ASP A 25 12.54 -12.86 -5.55
C ASP A 25 11.63 -12.09 -6.51
N LEU A 26 11.22 -10.90 -6.08
CA LEU A 26 10.39 -9.97 -6.83
C LEU A 26 11.20 -8.79 -7.36
N ARG A 27 12.54 -8.93 -7.36
CA ARG A 27 13.42 -7.99 -8.06
C ARG A 27 12.96 -7.95 -9.50
N GLU A 28 12.86 -6.76 -10.05
CA GLU A 28 12.55 -6.60 -11.45
C GLU A 28 11.13 -7.10 -11.88
N ALA A 29 10.25 -7.38 -10.93
CA ALA A 29 8.88 -7.80 -11.20
C ALA A 29 8.03 -6.63 -11.75
N ASP A 30 7.24 -6.91 -12.79
CA ASP A 30 6.10 -6.09 -13.18
C ASP A 30 4.89 -6.46 -12.33
N LEU A 31 4.58 -5.57 -11.40
CA LEU A 31 3.48 -5.71 -10.44
C LEU A 31 2.35 -4.71 -10.69
N ARG A 32 2.38 -3.99 -11.83
CA ARG A 32 1.44 -2.89 -12.12
C ARG A 32 -0.03 -3.32 -12.17
N GLU A 33 -0.28 -4.59 -12.45
CA GLU A 33 -1.61 -5.19 -12.57
C GLU A 33 -1.75 -6.46 -11.70
N ALA A 34 -0.78 -6.74 -10.83
CA ALA A 34 -0.85 -7.92 -9.97
C ALA A 34 -1.84 -7.67 -8.84
N ASN A 35 -2.85 -8.55 -8.69
CA ASN A 35 -3.70 -8.55 -7.51
C ASN A 35 -2.98 -9.28 -6.37
N LEU A 36 -2.36 -8.53 -5.46
CA LEU A 36 -1.63 -9.06 -4.30
C LEU A 36 -2.44 -8.95 -3.00
N MET A 37 -3.76 -8.91 -3.11
CA MET A 37 -4.64 -8.85 -1.95
C MET A 37 -4.40 -10.07 -1.05
N HIS A 38 -4.14 -9.80 0.24
CA HIS A 38 -3.75 -10.79 1.26
C HIS A 38 -2.42 -11.51 1.02
N ALA A 39 -1.55 -11.04 0.11
CA ALA A 39 -0.27 -11.66 -0.10
C ALA A 39 0.69 -11.44 1.08
N ASP A 40 1.32 -12.50 1.57
CA ASP A 40 2.37 -12.41 2.60
C ASP A 40 3.73 -12.13 1.95
N LEU A 41 4.30 -10.96 2.22
CA LEU A 41 5.57 -10.46 1.65
C LEU A 41 6.68 -10.31 2.70
N ARG A 42 6.54 -10.89 3.90
CA ARG A 42 7.46 -10.69 5.05
C ARG A 42 8.93 -10.97 4.77
N GLU A 43 9.24 -11.76 3.75
CA GLU A 43 10.61 -12.11 3.40
C GLU A 43 10.93 -11.92 1.91
N ALA A 44 10.02 -11.30 1.15
CA ALA A 44 10.24 -11.07 -0.27
C ALA A 44 11.42 -10.12 -0.51
N ASP A 45 12.26 -10.41 -1.52
CA ASP A 45 13.30 -9.49 -1.98
C ASP A 45 12.71 -8.54 -3.03
N LEU A 46 12.53 -7.29 -2.64
CA LEU A 46 12.02 -6.21 -3.50
C LEU A 46 13.16 -5.23 -3.81
N GLU A 47 13.69 -5.27 -5.03
CA GLU A 47 14.66 -4.29 -5.54
C GLU A 47 14.00 -3.44 -6.63
N PHE A 48 13.80 -2.14 -6.34
CA PHE A 48 13.15 -1.20 -7.25
C PHE A 48 14.20 -0.30 -7.92
N TYR A 49 14.48 -0.53 -9.20
CA TYR A 49 15.36 0.35 -9.99
C TYR A 49 14.74 1.72 -10.32
N GLN A 50 13.43 1.86 -10.14
CA GLN A 50 12.72 3.13 -10.04
C GLN A 50 11.78 2.98 -8.85
N PHE A 51 11.99 3.80 -7.82
CA PHE A 51 11.16 4.04 -6.63
C PHE A 51 9.93 3.14 -6.50
N PRO A 52 9.72 2.43 -5.37
CA PRO A 52 8.57 1.54 -5.22
C PRO A 52 7.31 2.27 -5.67
N SER A 53 6.72 1.81 -6.77
CA SER A 53 5.57 2.52 -7.30
C SER A 53 4.46 2.39 -6.25
N ILE A 54 3.83 3.50 -5.90
CA ILE A 54 2.64 3.54 -5.04
C ILE A 54 1.58 2.50 -5.46
N ARG A 55 1.58 2.13 -6.75
CA ARG A 55 0.73 1.07 -7.35
C ARG A 55 0.97 -0.34 -6.82
N LEU A 56 2.19 -0.68 -6.36
CA LEU A 56 2.45 -2.00 -5.80
C LEU A 56 1.68 -2.17 -4.49
N LEU A 57 1.79 -1.18 -3.61
CA LEU A 57 1.21 -1.25 -2.28
C LEU A 57 -0.28 -0.99 -2.27
N SER A 58 -0.82 -0.22 -3.24
CA SER A 58 -2.26 -0.07 -3.41
C SER A 58 -2.97 -1.40 -3.69
N SER A 59 -2.25 -2.40 -4.20
CA SER A 59 -2.79 -3.75 -4.46
C SER A 59 -2.73 -4.69 -3.26
N ILE A 60 -2.08 -4.29 -2.16
CA ILE A 60 -1.87 -5.10 -0.97
C ILE A 60 -2.83 -4.63 0.13
N ALA A 61 -3.46 -5.57 0.82
CA ALA A 61 -4.19 -5.30 2.05
C ALA A 61 -3.19 -5.04 3.19
N LEU A 62 -3.04 -3.77 3.59
CA LEU A 62 -2.07 -3.34 4.60
C LEU A 62 -2.55 -3.53 6.04
N GLU A 63 -3.77 -4.06 6.26
CA GLU A 63 -4.44 -4.37 7.55
C GLU A 63 -3.52 -4.30 8.79
N ASP A 64 -3.94 -3.60 9.85
CA ASP A 64 -3.14 -3.40 11.08
C ASP A 64 -1.86 -2.58 10.85
N LEU A 65 -2.05 -1.30 10.57
CA LEU A 65 -1.00 -0.28 10.63
C LEU A 65 -1.05 0.50 11.95
N SER A 66 0.07 1.09 12.32
CA SER A 66 0.18 2.03 13.41
C SER A 66 -0.70 3.24 13.17
N ASP A 67 -1.15 3.89 14.25
CA ASP A 67 -2.00 5.08 14.16
C ASP A 67 -1.35 6.20 13.34
N LYS A 68 -0.01 6.28 13.37
CA LYS A 68 0.77 7.24 12.59
C LYS A 68 0.63 6.99 11.09
N LEU A 69 0.85 5.77 10.63
CA LEU A 69 0.75 5.43 9.20
C LEU A 69 -0.71 5.41 8.74
N THR A 70 -1.63 4.97 9.60
CA THR A 70 -3.08 5.03 9.36
C THR A 70 -3.53 6.47 9.10
N LEU A 71 -3.19 7.41 9.98
CA LEU A 71 -3.54 8.82 9.78
C LEU A 71 -2.88 9.42 8.53
N GLU A 72 -1.63 9.04 8.23
CA GLU A 72 -0.94 9.50 7.03
C GLU A 72 -1.64 9.04 5.75
N LEU A 73 -2.07 7.77 5.69
CA LEU A 73 -2.85 7.24 4.56
C LEU A 73 -4.21 7.89 4.45
N MET A 74 -4.93 8.06 5.56
CA MET A 74 -6.23 8.75 5.56
C MET A 74 -6.12 10.17 5.01
N ARG A 75 -5.06 10.91 5.37
CA ARG A 75 -4.82 12.27 4.84
C ARG A 75 -4.52 12.28 3.36
N ARG A 76 -3.86 11.24 2.84
CA ARG A 76 -3.56 11.10 1.41
C ARG A 76 -4.80 10.81 0.60
N ASP A 77 -5.65 9.90 1.09
CA ASP A 77 -6.95 9.64 0.48
C ASP A 77 -7.78 10.93 0.47
N ALA A 78 -7.89 11.64 1.59
CA ALA A 78 -8.61 12.92 1.65
C ALA A 78 -8.04 13.99 0.72
N TYR A 79 -6.70 14.08 0.60
CA TYR A 79 -6.04 15.06 -0.25
C TYR A 79 -6.26 14.78 -1.74
N ALA A 80 -6.40 13.52 -2.13
CA ALA A 80 -6.69 13.11 -3.50
C ALA A 80 -8.19 13.09 -3.82
N HIS A 81 -9.05 13.11 -2.81
CA HIS A 81 -10.51 13.05 -2.96
C HIS A 81 -11.08 14.37 -3.49
N PRO A 82 -12.00 14.37 -4.49
CA PRO A 82 -12.63 15.59 -5.00
C PRO A 82 -13.42 16.37 -3.94
N GLN A 83 -13.97 15.66 -2.96
CA GLN A 83 -14.75 16.20 -1.83
C GLN A 83 -14.06 15.91 -0.49
N SER A 84 -12.90 16.53 -0.24
CA SER A 84 -12.09 16.26 0.96
C SER A 84 -12.79 16.64 2.28
N ASN A 85 -13.79 17.51 2.26
CA ASN A 85 -14.62 17.87 3.41
C ASN A 85 -15.40 16.69 4.00
N LEU A 86 -15.69 15.65 3.21
CA LEU A 86 -16.42 14.47 3.69
C LEU A 86 -15.67 13.72 4.80
N PHE A 87 -14.35 13.86 4.88
CA PHE A 87 -13.53 13.22 5.91
C PHE A 87 -13.72 13.92 7.27
N ASP A 88 -13.84 15.26 7.26
CA ASP A 88 -14.16 16.05 8.44
C ASP A 88 -15.60 15.78 8.90
N GLU A 89 -16.55 15.74 7.97
CA GLU A 89 -17.94 15.37 8.27
C GLU A 89 -18.04 13.97 8.87
N TRP A 90 -17.34 13.00 8.29
CA TRP A 90 -17.29 11.63 8.81
C TRP A 90 -16.73 11.54 10.21
N ALA A 91 -15.69 12.31 10.54
CA ALA A 91 -15.17 12.39 11.90
C ALA A 91 -16.19 12.96 12.91
N ASN A 92 -17.18 13.71 12.44
CA ASN A 92 -18.30 14.26 13.22
C ASN A 92 -19.60 13.44 13.01
N ASP A 93 -19.49 12.11 13.02
CA ASP A 93 -20.61 11.16 12.86
C ASP A 93 -21.36 11.24 11.51
N GLY A 94 -20.76 11.87 10.51
CA GLY A 94 -21.23 11.85 9.13
C GLY A 94 -21.02 10.50 8.42
N PRO A 95 -21.48 10.38 7.17
CA PRO A 95 -21.31 9.17 6.38
C PRO A 95 -19.83 8.90 6.09
N CYS A 96 -19.43 7.62 6.16
CA CYS A 96 -18.08 7.20 5.80
C CYS A 96 -17.76 7.56 4.34
N PRO A 97 -16.66 8.29 4.05
CA PRO A 97 -16.29 8.70 2.68
C PRO A 97 -15.69 7.52 1.90
N TYR A 98 -15.34 6.45 2.57
CA TYR A 98 -14.62 5.33 1.99
C TYR A 98 -15.51 4.21 1.42
N ARG A 99 -16.65 4.57 0.80
CA ARG A 99 -17.59 3.61 0.19
C ARG A 99 -17.03 3.11 -1.16
N ASN A 100 -16.02 2.25 -1.06
CA ASN A 100 -15.49 1.31 -2.05
C ASN A 100 -14.87 1.79 -3.38
N GLU A 101 -15.08 3.02 -3.88
CA GLU A 101 -14.57 3.38 -5.23
C GLU A 101 -13.40 4.38 -5.25
N GLU A 102 -13.03 4.97 -4.11
CA GLU A 102 -12.02 6.05 -4.06
C GLU A 102 -10.82 5.77 -3.14
N ARG A 103 -10.65 4.51 -2.68
CA ARG A 103 -9.50 4.12 -1.85
C ARG A 103 -8.27 3.84 -2.72
N PHE A 104 -7.23 4.64 -2.57
CA PHE A 104 -5.92 4.31 -3.16
C PHE A 104 -5.21 3.19 -2.40
N TRP A 105 -5.57 2.98 -1.13
CA TRP A 105 -4.91 2.03 -0.24
C TRP A 105 -5.94 1.18 0.49
N MET A 106 -5.65 -0.11 0.63
CA MET A 106 -6.48 -1.00 1.42
C MET A 106 -5.90 -1.12 2.83
N PHE A 107 -6.53 -0.49 3.82
CA PHE A 107 -6.12 -0.50 5.22
C PHE A 107 -7.30 -0.27 6.18
N ASN A 108 -7.09 -0.57 7.46
CA ASN A 108 -8.09 -0.39 8.52
C ASN A 108 -8.22 1.10 8.85
N ILE A 109 -9.30 1.74 8.38
CA ILE A 109 -9.60 3.14 8.68
C ILE A 109 -10.01 3.30 10.15
N LYS A 110 -9.55 4.37 10.79
CA LYS A 110 -9.84 4.68 12.20
C LYS A 110 -10.34 6.12 12.31
N ARG A 111 -11.65 6.27 12.45
CA ARG A 111 -12.35 7.57 12.46
C ARG A 111 -11.79 8.48 13.55
N GLU A 112 -11.57 7.92 14.73
CA GLU A 112 -11.04 8.56 15.93
C GLU A 112 -9.64 9.15 15.76
N LEU A 113 -8.87 8.69 14.78
CA LEU A 113 -7.56 9.24 14.49
C LEU A 113 -7.60 10.46 13.57
N TRP A 114 -8.72 10.69 12.88
CA TRP A 114 -8.81 11.71 11.86
C TRP A 114 -8.43 13.09 12.41
N LYS A 115 -7.48 13.73 11.73
CA LYS A 115 -7.06 15.10 11.98
C LYS A 115 -6.77 15.75 10.62
N PRO A 116 -7.57 16.72 10.16
CA PRO A 116 -7.37 17.34 8.86
C PRO A 116 -5.97 17.91 8.71
N GLY A 117 -5.49 17.91 7.46
CA GLY A 117 -4.17 18.40 7.10
C GLY A 117 -3.59 17.67 5.89
N LYS A 118 -2.58 18.28 5.27
CA LYS A 118 -1.86 17.69 4.15
C LYS A 118 -1.05 16.45 4.60
N PRO A 119 -0.82 15.49 3.69
CA PRO A 119 0.16 14.42 3.90
C PRO A 119 1.51 14.99 4.36
N ARG A 120 2.15 14.32 5.32
CA ARG A 120 3.41 14.78 5.93
C ARG A 120 4.63 14.00 5.44
N MET A 121 4.45 12.82 4.87
CA MET A 121 5.53 11.99 4.33
C MET A 121 5.63 12.16 2.83
N LYS A 122 6.85 12.09 2.28
CA LYS A 122 7.02 11.82 0.84
C LYS A 122 6.62 10.38 0.55
N ASP A 123 6.28 10.09 -0.71
CA ASP A 123 5.88 8.75 -1.12
C ASP A 123 6.95 7.69 -0.78
N SER A 124 8.24 7.96 -1.00
CA SER A 124 9.33 7.05 -0.57
C SER A 124 9.23 6.70 0.91
N ASP A 125 9.08 7.73 1.73
CA ASP A 125 9.30 7.63 3.16
C ASP A 125 8.12 6.87 3.78
N LEU A 126 6.91 7.11 3.25
CA LEU A 126 5.73 6.33 3.59
C LEU A 126 5.92 4.85 3.24
N ILE A 127 6.39 4.55 2.02
CA ILE A 127 6.59 3.18 1.56
C ILE A 127 7.59 2.46 2.46
N LEU A 128 8.75 3.08 2.69
CA LEU A 128 9.77 2.51 3.57
C LEU A 128 9.26 2.35 5.00
N ALA A 129 8.45 3.27 5.50
CA ALA A 129 7.85 3.14 6.84
C ALA A 129 6.85 1.98 6.92
N ILE A 130 5.99 1.80 5.92
CA ILE A 130 5.07 0.66 5.82
C ILE A 130 5.86 -0.65 5.79
N CYS A 131 6.87 -0.74 4.91
CA CYS A 131 7.69 -1.94 4.79
C CYS A 131 8.41 -2.27 6.11
N LYS A 132 9.00 -1.29 6.80
CA LYS A 132 9.60 -1.47 8.13
C LYS A 132 8.59 -2.02 9.13
N GLU A 133 7.39 -1.44 9.19
CA GLU A 133 6.37 -1.84 10.16
C GLU A 133 5.82 -3.25 9.88
N LYS A 134 5.72 -3.62 8.60
CA LYS A 134 5.33 -4.97 8.18
C LYS A 134 6.46 -6.00 8.24
N GLY A 135 7.68 -5.58 8.58
CA GLY A 135 8.87 -6.43 8.57
C GLY A 135 9.32 -6.85 7.16
N TRP A 136 8.85 -6.16 6.12
CA TRP A 136 9.23 -6.44 4.74
C TRP A 136 10.64 -5.93 4.46
N LYS A 137 11.47 -6.79 3.88
CA LYS A 137 12.84 -6.44 3.51
C LYS A 137 12.85 -5.81 2.12
N ILE A 138 13.51 -4.66 1.99
CA ILE A 138 13.77 -4.02 0.69
C ILE A 138 15.27 -3.87 0.57
N LYS A 139 15.90 -4.74 -0.22
CA LYS A 139 17.33 -4.72 -0.44
C LYS A 139 17.75 -3.39 -1.06
N GLY A 140 18.80 -2.77 -0.50
CA GLY A 140 19.28 -1.45 -0.91
C GLY A 140 18.58 -0.26 -0.22
N TYR A 141 17.51 -0.48 0.56
CA TYR A 141 16.80 0.59 1.28
C TYR A 141 16.53 0.29 2.77
N LEU A 142 16.26 -0.97 3.09
CA LEU A 142 15.98 -1.48 4.44
C LEU A 142 16.94 -2.66 4.66
N THR A 143 18.14 -2.35 5.15
CA THR A 143 19.14 -3.36 5.53
C THR A 143 18.71 -4.10 6.79
#